data_AF-A0A916K6Z0-F1
#
_entry.id   AF-A0A916K6Z0-F1
#
_cell.length_a   1.000
_cell.length_b   1.000
_cell.length_c   1.000
_cell.angle_alpha   90.00
_cell.angle_beta   90.00
_cell.angle_gamma   90.00
#
_symmetry.space_group_name_H-M   'P 1'
#
loop_
_entity.id
_entity.type
_entity.pdbx_description
1 polymer ?
#
loop_
_entity_poly.entity_id
_entity_poly.type
_entity_poly.pdbx_seq_one_letter_code
_entity_poly.pdbx_strand_id
1 'polypeptide(L)'
;MDKPTQQKLMDFLKANFDTDGNLRFLAVSAMKLVAADQLTTLFKVRIAITFQAGDSVIPFFDGTDMYVGISPSSIKFAREHEWADGPPIMEGSPNELALP
;
A
#
# COMPACT_ATOMS: atom_id res chain seq x y z
N MET A 1 -2.26 -9.96 -13.28
CA MET A 1 -0.81 -9.84 -13.02
C MET A 1 -0.21 -11.23 -13.10
N ASP A 2 1.00 -11.39 -13.65
CA ASP A 2 1.68 -12.71 -13.63
C ASP A 2 2.27 -13.01 -12.24
N LYS A 3 2.58 -14.29 -11.96
CA LYS A 3 3.08 -14.73 -10.66
C LYS A 3 4.42 -14.07 -10.27
N PRO A 4 5.42 -13.96 -11.16
CA PRO A 4 6.69 -13.30 -10.82
C PRO A 4 6.52 -11.84 -10.42
N THR A 5 5.71 -11.08 -11.16
CA THR A 5 5.43 -9.66 -10.87
C THR A 5 4.67 -9.53 -9.55
N GLN A 6 3.70 -10.42 -9.31
CA GLN A 6 2.95 -10.45 -8.05
C GLN A 6 3.88 -10.72 -6.86
N GLN A 7 4.77 -11.70 -6.97
CA GLN A 7 5.72 -12.02 -5.91
C GLN A 7 6.67 -10.83 -5.64
N LYS A 8 7.23 -10.23 -6.70
CA LYS A 8 8.11 -9.05 -6.61
C LYS A 8 7.41 -7.87 -5.93
N LEU A 9 6.13 -7.62 -6.27
CA LEU A 9 5.32 -6.60 -5.61
C LEU A 9 5.08 -6.90 -4.14
N MET A 10 4.73 -8.14 -3.80
CA MET A 10 4.48 -8.53 -2.41
C MET A 10 5.72 -8.43 -1.54
N ASP A 11 6.88 -8.86 -2.04
CA ASP A 11 8.16 -8.76 -1.32
C ASP A 11 8.55 -7.30 -1.11
N PHE A 12 8.33 -6.45 -2.11
CA PHE A 12 8.55 -5.01 -1.99
C PHE A 12 7.62 -4.37 -0.95
N LEU A 13 6.32 -4.69 -0.96
CA LEU A 13 5.39 -4.16 0.03
C LEU A 13 5.76 -4.60 1.46
N LYS A 14 6.10 -5.89 1.66
CA LYS A 14 6.55 -6.38 2.96
C LYS A 14 7.79 -5.66 3.46
N ALA A 15 8.80 -5.48 2.61
CA ALA A 15 10.03 -4.80 2.99
C ALA A 15 9.83 -3.32 3.39
N ASN A 16 8.80 -2.66 2.85
CA ASN A 16 8.53 -1.23 3.14
C ASN A 16 7.54 -1.02 4.29
N PHE A 17 6.57 -1.92 4.49
CA PHE A 17 5.54 -1.75 5.51
C PHE A 17 5.74 -2.63 6.75
N ASP A 18 6.31 -3.82 6.61
CA ASP A 18 6.46 -4.79 7.71
C ASP A 18 7.91 -4.84 8.20
N THR A 19 8.40 -3.71 8.75
CA THR A 19 9.78 -3.62 9.27
C THR A 19 9.98 -4.43 10.55
N ASP A 20 8.94 -4.54 11.37
CA ASP A 20 9.00 -5.15 12.71
C ASP A 20 8.32 -6.53 12.78
N GLY A 21 7.81 -7.05 11.66
CA GLY A 21 7.17 -8.38 11.57
C GLY A 21 5.74 -8.46 12.13
N ASN A 22 5.16 -7.32 12.54
CA ASN A 22 3.85 -7.23 13.19
C ASN A 22 2.73 -6.80 12.22
N LEU A 23 3.08 -6.50 10.96
CA LEU A 23 2.15 -6.02 9.96
C LEU A 23 1.68 -7.16 9.06
N ARG A 24 0.36 -7.30 8.91
CA ARG A 24 -0.25 -8.29 8.00
C ARG A 24 -1.00 -7.58 6.90
N PHE A 25 -0.81 -8.02 5.66
CA PHE A 25 -1.64 -7.61 4.53
C PHE A 25 -2.93 -8.43 4.52
N LEU A 26 -4.07 -7.77 4.69
CA LEU A 26 -5.41 -8.36 4.56
C LEU A 26 -5.82 -8.48 3.09
N ALA A 27 -5.53 -7.45 2.30
CA ALA A 27 -5.82 -7.43 0.86
C ALA A 27 -4.81 -6.55 0.12
N VAL A 28 -4.51 -6.92 -1.11
CA VAL A 28 -3.71 -6.12 -2.05
C VAL A 28 -4.43 -6.11 -3.38
N SER A 29 -4.76 -4.91 -3.86
CA SER A 29 -5.29 -4.68 -5.20
C SER A 29 -4.25 -3.97 -6.04
N ALA A 30 -4.04 -4.41 -7.28
CA ALA A 30 -3.09 -3.81 -8.19
C ALA A 30 -3.66 -3.75 -9.61
N MET A 31 -3.78 -2.53 -10.14
CA MET A 31 -4.23 -2.25 -11.50
C MET A 31 -3.05 -1.76 -12.33
N LYS A 32 -2.79 -2.42 -13.46
CA LYS A 32 -1.79 -1.97 -14.44
C LYS A 32 -2.25 -0.66 -15.07
N LEU A 33 -1.39 0.35 -15.06
CA LEU A 33 -1.58 1.60 -15.79
C LEU A 33 -0.84 1.55 -17.13
N VAL A 34 -1.24 2.43 -18.06
CA VAL A 34 -0.54 2.58 -19.34
C VAL A 34 0.91 2.96 -19.06
N ALA A 35 1.84 2.16 -19.58
CA ALA A 35 3.27 2.36 -19.36
C ALA A 35 3.73 3.64 -20.07
N ALA A 36 4.49 4.50 -19.38
CA ALA A 36 5.07 5.70 -19.96
C ALA A 36 6.34 5.39 -20.79
N ASP A 37 6.97 4.24 -20.55
CA ASP A 37 8.15 3.73 -21.24
C ASP A 37 7.95 2.23 -21.61
N GLN A 38 8.82 1.67 -22.47
CA GLN A 38 8.70 0.25 -22.87
C GLN A 38 9.18 -0.74 -21.80
N LEU A 39 9.91 -0.27 -20.78
CA LEU A 39 10.67 -1.12 -19.85
C LEU A 39 10.08 -1.17 -18.43
N THR A 40 9.27 -0.18 -18.05
CA THR A 40 8.69 -0.04 -16.72
C THR A 40 7.17 -0.14 -16.81
N THR A 41 6.60 -1.14 -16.14
CA THR A 41 5.15 -1.19 -15.95
C THR A 41 4.78 -0.45 -14.69
N LEU A 42 3.88 0.53 -14.81
CA LEU A 42 3.33 1.25 -13.68
C LEU A 42 2.06 0.54 -13.17
N PHE A 43 1.96 0.37 -11.85
CA PHE A 43 0.79 -0.18 -11.18
C PHE A 43 0.22 0.83 -10.19
N LYS A 44 -1.10 0.99 -10.19
CA LYS A 44 -1.86 1.59 -9.11
C LYS A 44 -2.16 0.52 -8.08
N VAL A 45 -1.67 0.68 -6.86
CA VAL A 45 -1.70 -0.33 -5.80
C VAL A 45 -2.47 0.21 -4.60
N ARG A 46 -3.38 -0.59 -4.07
CA ARG A 46 -4.11 -0.31 -2.83
C ARG A 46 -3.93 -1.48 -1.88
N ILE A 47 -3.57 -1.18 -0.64
CA ILE A 47 -3.34 -2.19 0.41
C ILE A 47 -4.35 -2.03 1.53
N ALA A 48 -4.76 -3.15 2.10
CA ALA A 48 -5.38 -3.21 3.40
C ALA A 48 -4.47 -3.96 4.34
N ILE A 49 -4.19 -3.36 5.49
CA ILE A 49 -3.26 -3.90 6.46
C ILE A 49 -3.92 -4.06 7.82
N THR A 50 -3.29 -4.84 8.67
CA THR A 50 -3.66 -4.95 10.07
C THR A 50 -2.41 -5.06 10.92
N PHE A 51 -2.48 -4.47 12.09
CA PHE A 51 -1.45 -4.59 13.10
C PHE A 51 -1.83 -5.68 14.09
N GLN A 52 -0.90 -6.60 14.35
CA GLN A 52 -1.04 -7.59 15.40
C GLN A 52 -0.41 -7.06 16.69
N ALA A 53 -1.24 -6.74 17.68
CA ALA A 53 -0.82 -6.35 19.02
C ALA A 53 -1.13 -7.49 20.00
N GLY A 54 -0.16 -8.39 20.22
CA GLY A 54 -0.39 -9.62 20.98
C GLY A 54 -1.44 -10.51 20.30
N ASP A 55 -2.55 -10.78 20.99
CA ASP A 55 -3.67 -11.58 20.49
C ASP A 55 -4.74 -10.74 19.73
N SER A 56 -4.59 -9.42 19.70
CA SER A 56 -5.54 -8.52 19.06
C SER A 56 -5.11 -8.14 17.63
N VAL A 57 -6.07 -8.17 16.71
CA VAL A 57 -5.91 -7.78 15.30
C VAL A 57 -6.62 -6.45 15.10
N ILE A 58 -5.84 -5.38 14.87
CA ILE A 58 -6.37 -4.03 14.64
C ILE A 58 -6.29 -3.75 13.14
N PRO A 59 -7.42 -3.76 12.39
CA PRO A 59 -7.39 -3.43 10.98
C PRO A 59 -7.06 -1.95 10.80
N PHE A 60 -6.06 -1.64 9.98
CA PHE A 60 -5.70 -0.28 9.60
C PHE A 60 -5.80 -0.16 8.07
N PHE A 61 -6.70 0.69 7.62
CA PHE A 61 -6.94 0.92 6.20
C PHE A 61 -7.01 2.41 5.94
N ASP A 62 -5.94 2.96 5.38
CA ASP A 62 -5.96 4.34 4.91
C ASP A 62 -6.55 4.44 3.48
N GLY A 63 -6.67 3.32 2.75
CA GLY A 63 -7.29 3.28 1.43
C GLY A 63 -6.58 4.08 0.34
N THR A 64 -5.46 4.72 0.70
CA THR A 64 -4.62 5.53 -0.16
C THR A 64 -4.08 4.73 -1.32
N ASP A 65 -4.24 5.30 -2.51
CA ASP A 65 -3.70 4.73 -3.73
C ASP A 65 -2.21 5.06 -3.84
N MET A 66 -1.38 4.03 -3.94
CA MET A 66 0.05 4.16 -4.21
C MET A 66 0.35 3.82 -5.66
N TYR A 67 1.48 4.29 -6.16
CA TYR A 67 1.96 3.92 -7.48
C TYR A 67 3.31 3.21 -7.38
N VAL A 68 3.44 2.08 -8.08
CA VAL A 68 4.65 1.25 -8.08
C VAL A 68 5.11 1.02 -9.51
N GLY A 69 6.36 1.38 -9.80
CA GLY A 69 7.03 1.07 -11.07
C GLY A 69 7.81 -0.23 -10.96
N ILE A 70 7.55 -1.17 -11.89
CA ILE A 70 8.27 -2.46 -11.96
C ILE A 70 8.97 -2.57 -13.31
N SER A 71 10.29 -2.76 -13.27
CA SER A 71 11.13 -3.09 -14.42
C SER A 71 11.74 -4.48 -14.25
N PRO A 72 12.45 -5.04 -15.25
CA PRO A 72 13.15 -6.31 -15.08
C PRO A 72 14.13 -6.30 -13.89
N SER A 73 14.88 -5.21 -13.71
CA SER A 73 15.94 -5.12 -12.70
C SER A 73 15.52 -4.43 -11.40
N SER A 74 14.38 -3.74 -11.36
CA SER A 74 14.01 -2.92 -10.19
C SER A 74 12.52 -2.87 -9.90
N ILE A 75 12.19 -2.47 -8.67
CA ILE A 75 10.85 -2.10 -8.22
C ILE A 75 11.00 -0.90 -7.28
N LYS A 76 10.19 0.15 -7.48
CA LYS A 76 10.24 1.39 -6.69
C LYS A 76 8.86 2.01 -6.58
N PHE A 77 8.63 2.78 -5.52
CA PHE A 77 7.51 3.71 -5.50
C PHE A 77 7.69 4.75 -6.62
N ALA A 78 6.56 5.18 -7.16
CA ALA A 78 6.47 6.19 -8.19
C ALA A 78 5.42 7.22 -7.76
N ARG A 79 5.48 8.41 -8.36
CA ARG A 79 4.46 9.46 -8.19
C ARG A 79 4.16 9.73 -6.71
N GLU A 80 5.20 9.76 -5.87
CA GLU A 80 5.05 9.92 -4.42
C GLU A 80 4.33 11.22 -4.04
N HIS A 81 4.54 12.27 -4.84
CA HIS A 81 3.82 13.54 -4.72
C HIS A 81 2.29 13.42 -4.92
N GLU A 82 1.78 12.40 -5.63
CA GLU A 82 0.33 12.23 -5.86
C GLU A 82 -0.42 11.66 -4.66
N TRP A 83 0.29 11.12 -3.66
CA TRP A 83 -0.33 10.53 -2.46
C TRP A 83 0.26 11.03 -1.14
N ALA A 84 1.35 11.82 -1.18
CA ALA A 84 1.81 12.60 -0.03
C ALA A 84 0.81 13.70 0.36
N ASP A 85 0.03 14.21 -0.60
CA ASP A 85 -1.07 15.16 -0.39
C ASP A 85 -2.41 14.43 -0.11
N GLY A 86 -2.37 13.34 0.66
CA GLY A 86 -3.58 12.69 1.17
C GLY A 86 -4.52 13.71 1.83
N PRO A 87 -5.84 13.43 1.92
CA PRO A 87 -6.77 14.37 2.55
C PRO A 87 -6.20 14.76 3.92
N PRO A 88 -6.30 16.04 4.33
CA PRO A 88 -5.74 16.48 5.59
C PRO A 88 -6.15 15.49 6.67
N ILE A 89 -5.18 15.01 7.46
CA ILE A 89 -5.44 14.20 8.64
C ILE A 89 -6.43 15.03 9.46
N MET A 90 -7.73 14.73 9.35
CA MET A 90 -8.67 15.16 10.37
C MET A 90 -8.24 14.37 11.59
N GLU A 91 -7.44 15.01 12.46
CA GLU A 91 -7.32 14.60 13.85
C GLU A 91 -8.72 14.75 14.49
N GLY A 92 -9.60 13.82 14.16
CA GLY A 92 -10.85 13.57 14.87
C GLY A 92 -10.68 12.23 15.54
N SER A 93 -10.56 12.24 16.87
CA SER A 93 -10.64 11.00 17.65
C SER A 93 -11.96 10.29 17.31
N PRO A 94 -11.98 8.96 17.09
CA PRO A 94 -13.23 8.22 16.86
C PRO A 94 -14.30 8.45 17.94
N ASN A 95 -13.93 9.00 19.10
CA ASN A 95 -14.81 9.33 20.20
C ASN A 95 -15.64 10.62 20.02
N GLU A 96 -15.33 11.51 19.06
CA GLU A 96 -16.11 12.76 18.89
C GLU A 96 -17.38 12.59 18.02
N LEU A 97 -17.51 11.48 17.28
CA LEU A 97 -18.74 11.13 16.54
C LEU A 97 -19.70 10.24 17.32
N ALA A 98 -19.33 9.85 18.55
CA ALA A 98 -20.19 9.14 19.48
C ALA A 98 -20.48 10.03 20.69
N LEU A 99 -21.36 11.01 20.51
CA LEU A 99 -22.02 11.67 21.62
C LEU A 99 -23.56 11.46 21.52
N PRO A 100 -24.22 11.36 22.69
CA PRO A 100 -25.37 10.49 22.97
C PRO A 100 -26.72 10.88 22.37
#